data_AF-A0A2P4SZI5-F1
#
_entry.id   AF-A0A2P4SZI5-F1
#
_cell.length_a   1.000
_cell.length_b   1.000
_cell.length_c   1.000
_cell.angle_alpha   90.00
_cell.angle_beta   90.00
_cell.angle_gamma   90.00
#
_symmetry.space_group_name_H-M   'P 1'
#
loop_
_entity.id
_entity.type
_entity.pdbx_description
1 polymer ?
#
loop_
_entity_poly.entity_id
_entity_poly.type
_entity_poly.pdbx_seq_one_letter_code
_entity_poly.pdbx_strand_id
1 'polypeptide(L)'
;MAGISEPYIEIFEQPRQRGMRFRYKCEGRSAGSIPGEHSTDNNKTFPSIQILNYFGKVKIRTTLVTKNEPYKPHPHDLVGKDCRDGYYEAEFGPERRVLS
;
A
#
# COMPACT_ATOMS: atom_id res chain seq x y z
N MET A 1 -28.21 19.67 9.74
CA MET A 1 -27.36 18.59 10.29
C MET A 1 -26.69 17.91 9.10
N ALA A 2 -25.50 18.35 8.69
CA ALA A 2 -24.76 17.64 7.64
C ALA A 2 -24.33 16.29 8.24
N GLY A 3 -24.95 15.20 7.79
CA GLY A 3 -24.64 13.86 8.26
C GLY A 3 -23.16 13.57 8.03
N ILE A 4 -22.49 13.01 9.05
CA ILE A 4 -21.12 12.51 8.92
C ILE A 4 -21.17 11.44 7.82
N SER A 5 -20.48 11.66 6.70
CA SER A 5 -20.41 10.72 5.59
C SER A 5 -19.70 9.43 6.04
N GLU A 6 -20.02 8.31 5.40
CA GLU A 6 -19.46 7.00 5.76
C GLU A 6 -17.92 7.02 5.68
N PRO A 7 -17.20 6.27 6.55
CA PRO A 7 -15.76 6.09 6.46
C PRO A 7 -15.34 5.46 5.13
N TYR A 8 -14.30 6.01 4.50
CA TYR A 8 -13.71 5.44 3.29
C TYR A 8 -12.20 5.65 3.25
N ILE A 9 -11.55 4.91 2.34
CA ILE A 9 -10.12 4.99 2.09
C ILE A 9 -9.90 5.78 0.81
N GLU A 10 -8.96 6.70 0.83
CA GLU A 10 -8.48 7.44 -0.34
C GLU A 10 -6.97 7.18 -0.52
N ILE A 11 -6.54 7.01 -1.76
CA ILE A 11 -5.11 6.93 -2.07
C ILE A 11 -4.54 8.35 -2.06
N PHE A 12 -3.66 8.63 -1.11
CA PHE A 12 -2.98 9.93 -0.98
C PHE A 12 -1.83 10.06 -1.97
N GLU A 13 -1.06 8.98 -2.16
CA GLU A 13 -0.03 8.89 -3.19
C GLU A 13 -0.07 7.53 -3.87
N GLN A 14 -0.19 7.52 -5.20
CA GLN A 14 -0.17 6.31 -6.00
C GLN A 14 1.23 5.66 -6.02
N PRO A 15 1.33 4.34 -6.22
CA PRO A 15 2.61 3.71 -6.53
C PRO A 15 3.10 4.13 -7.92
N ARG A 16 4.41 4.32 -8.06
CA ARG A 16 5.02 4.56 -9.38
C ARG A 16 4.75 3.38 -10.31
N GLN A 17 4.21 3.67 -11.49
CA GLN A 17 3.78 2.64 -12.45
C GLN A 17 4.94 1.94 -13.19
N ARG A 18 6.12 2.56 -13.25
CA ARG A 18 7.26 2.08 -14.06
C ARG A 18 8.58 2.18 -13.30
N GLY A 19 9.58 1.44 -13.77
CA GLY A 19 10.93 1.49 -13.25
C GLY A 19 11.20 0.59 -12.04
N MET A 20 10.19 -0.18 -11.59
CA MET A 20 10.37 -1.24 -10.59
C MET A 20 10.38 -2.61 -11.29
N ARG A 21 11.26 -3.50 -10.82
CA ARG A 21 11.44 -4.85 -11.36
C ARG A 21 11.03 -5.89 -10.31
N PHE A 22 10.07 -6.74 -10.66
CA PHE A 22 9.74 -7.93 -9.87
C PHE A 22 10.94 -8.87 -9.76
N ARG A 23 11.05 -9.52 -8.61
CA ARG A 23 12.19 -10.38 -8.26
C ARG A 23 11.75 -11.81 -8.07
N TYR A 24 12.54 -12.74 -8.57
CA TYR A 24 12.34 -14.17 -8.30
C TYR A 24 12.93 -14.56 -6.95
N LYS A 25 12.30 -15.54 -6.29
CA LYS A 25 12.79 -16.09 -5.02
C LYS A 25 14.24 -16.57 -5.08
N CYS A 26 14.67 -17.10 -6.22
CA CYS A 26 16.04 -17.58 -6.43
C CYS A 26 17.10 -16.47 -6.53
N GLU A 27 16.72 -15.18 -6.65
CA GLU A 27 17.69 -14.07 -6.70
C GLU A 27 18.38 -13.82 -5.35
N GLY A 28 17.83 -14.34 -4.23
CA GLY A 28 18.47 -14.29 -2.91
C GLY A 28 18.69 -12.89 -2.32
N ARG A 29 18.00 -11.87 -2.85
CA ARG A 29 18.09 -10.46 -2.42
C ARG A 29 16.70 -9.95 -2.03
N SER A 30 16.66 -8.84 -1.29
CA SER A 30 15.39 -8.12 -1.05
C SER A 30 14.72 -7.76 -2.38
N ALA A 31 13.39 -7.84 -2.43
CA ALA A 31 12.61 -7.45 -3.61
C ALA A 31 12.68 -5.94 -3.92
N GLY A 32 13.18 -5.14 -2.97
CA GLY A 32 13.15 -3.68 -3.03
C GLY A 32 11.82 -3.10 -2.54
N SER A 33 11.76 -1.77 -2.42
CA SER A 33 10.56 -1.05 -2.02
C SER A 33 9.84 -0.52 -3.25
N ILE A 34 8.50 -0.52 -3.24
CA ILE A 34 7.68 0.13 -4.26
C ILE A 34 7.74 1.64 -3.99
N PRO A 35 8.27 2.47 -4.90
CA PRO A 35 8.30 3.91 -4.70
C PRO A 35 6.93 4.54 -4.98
N GLY A 36 6.67 5.68 -4.34
CA GLY A 36 5.54 6.53 -4.66
C GLY A 36 5.70 7.23 -6.01
N GLU A 37 4.59 7.68 -6.58
CA GLU A 37 4.54 8.40 -7.85
C GLU A 37 5.40 9.67 -7.84
N HIS A 38 5.44 10.38 -6.71
CA HIS A 38 6.19 11.62 -6.53
C HIS A 38 7.62 11.39 -6.01
N SER A 39 8.04 10.13 -5.84
CA SER A 39 9.37 9.82 -5.34
C SER A 39 10.42 10.38 -6.29
N THR A 40 11.54 10.84 -5.76
CA THR A 40 12.72 11.27 -6.53
C THR A 40 13.97 10.63 -5.92
N ASP A 41 15.12 10.77 -6.58
CA ASP A 41 16.39 10.21 -6.06
C ASP A 41 16.81 10.88 -4.74
N ASN A 42 16.54 12.18 -4.61
CA ASN A 42 16.89 12.98 -3.44
C ASN A 42 15.80 12.98 -2.35
N ASN A 43 14.54 12.74 -2.73
CA ASN A 43 13.41 12.70 -1.81
C ASN A 43 12.54 11.48 -2.12
N LYS A 44 12.76 10.40 -1.37
CA LYS A 44 12.03 9.14 -1.55
C LYS A 44 10.68 9.21 -0.86
N THR A 45 9.61 9.00 -1.63
CA THR A 45 8.24 8.86 -1.13
C THR A 45 7.73 7.45 -1.43
N PHE A 46 6.62 7.08 -0.81
CA PHE A 46 6.06 5.72 -0.87
C PHE A 46 4.56 5.78 -1.13
N PRO A 47 3.97 4.71 -1.70
CA PRO A 47 2.53 4.62 -1.86
C PRO A 47 1.87 4.83 -0.49
N SER A 48 0.87 5.70 -0.44
CA SER A 48 0.24 6.05 0.83
C SER A 48 -1.26 6.24 0.69
N ILE A 49 -1.97 5.96 1.77
CA ILE A 49 -3.42 6.10 1.84
C ILE A 49 -3.83 6.93 3.06
N GLN A 50 -5.04 7.46 3.01
CA GLN A 50 -5.66 8.17 4.11
C GLN A 50 -7.05 7.59 4.36
N ILE A 51 -7.43 7.50 5.64
CA ILE A 51 -8.78 7.12 6.04
C ILE A 51 -9.55 8.39 6.36
N LEU A 52 -10.63 8.62 5.61
CA LEU A 52 -11.49 9.79 5.75
C LEU A 52 -12.72 9.44 6.58
N ASN A 53 -13.25 10.44 7.28
CA ASN A 53 -14.40 10.32 8.20
C ASN A 53 -14.24 9.29 9.33
N TYR A 54 -13.01 8.97 9.72
CA TYR A 54 -12.73 8.05 10.80
C TYR A 54 -11.55 8.54 11.64
N PHE A 55 -11.67 8.43 12.97
CA PHE A 55 -10.58 8.68 13.91
C PHE A 55 -10.58 7.58 14.96
N GLY A 56 -9.55 6.74 14.93
CA GLY A 56 -9.46 5.56 15.77
C GLY A 56 -8.32 4.64 15.34
N LYS A 57 -8.16 3.52 16.05
CA LYS A 57 -7.23 2.47 15.64
C LYS A 57 -7.79 1.75 14.43
N VAL A 58 -6.93 1.44 13.47
CA VAL A 58 -7.29 0.71 12.25
C VAL A 58 -6.32 -0.42 11.98
N LYS A 59 -6.80 -1.41 11.23
CA LYS A 59 -5.98 -2.48 10.67
C LYS A 59 -6.12 -2.45 9.15
N ILE A 60 -4.99 -2.44 8.46
CA ILE A 60 -4.96 -2.34 7.00
C ILE A 60 -4.29 -3.58 6.42
N ARG A 61 -4.85 -4.07 5.32
CA ARG A 61 -4.29 -5.16 4.53
C ARG A 61 -4.07 -4.71 3.09
N THR A 62 -2.85 -4.90 2.59
CA THR A 62 -2.49 -4.62 1.19
C THR A 62 -2.20 -5.93 0.48
N THR A 63 -2.86 -6.15 -0.66
CA THR A 63 -2.74 -7.37 -1.48
C THR A 63 -2.47 -7.00 -2.94
N LEU A 64 -1.84 -7.90 -3.69
CA LEU A 64 -1.66 -7.74 -5.14
C LEU A 64 -2.86 -8.33 -5.88
N VAL A 65 -3.36 -7.60 -6.88
CA VAL A 65 -4.52 -7.99 -7.69
C VAL A 65 -4.23 -7.91 -9.19
N THR A 66 -5.04 -8.59 -10.00
CA THR A 66 -5.02 -8.47 -11.45
C THR A 66 -5.50 -7.09 -11.90
N LYS A 67 -4.94 -6.58 -13.01
CA LYS A 67 -5.26 -5.24 -13.54
C LYS A 67 -6.71 -5.08 -14.02
N ASN A 68 -7.28 -6.12 -14.60
CA ASN A 68 -8.58 -6.05 -15.27
C ASN A 68 -9.70 -6.55 -14.36
N GLU A 69 -10.89 -6.00 -14.54
CA GLU A 69 -12.09 -6.50 -13.88
C GLU A 69 -12.51 -7.88 -14.43
N PRO A 70 -13.06 -8.77 -13.59
CA PRO A 70 -13.14 -8.66 -12.13
C PRO A 70 -11.74 -8.81 -11.50
N TYR A 71 -11.38 -7.91 -10.58
CA TYR A 71 -10.08 -7.94 -9.90
C TYR A 71 -9.96 -9.23 -9.08
N LYS A 72 -8.91 -10.01 -9.35
CA LYS A 72 -8.61 -11.28 -8.67
C LYS A 72 -7.26 -11.22 -7.97
N PRO A 73 -7.01 -12.07 -6.95
CA PRO A 73 -5.68 -12.19 -6.35
C PRO A 73 -4.61 -12.48 -7.41
N HIS A 74 -3.50 -11.73 -7.37
CA HIS A 74 -2.37 -11.94 -8.27
C HIS A 74 -1.47 -13.08 -7.74
N PRO A 75 -0.89 -13.94 -8.59
CA PRO A 75 0.03 -15.01 -8.15
C PRO A 75 1.40 -14.53 -7.62
N HIS A 76 1.63 -13.21 -7.58
CA HIS A 76 2.88 -12.67 -7.05
C HIS A 76 2.70 -12.34 -5.57
N ASP A 77 3.76 -12.52 -4.80
CA ASP A 77 3.77 -12.20 -3.38
C ASP A 77 4.23 -10.75 -3.16
N LEU A 78 3.49 -10.04 -2.30
CA LEU A 78 4.05 -8.87 -1.63
C LEU A 78 4.99 -9.37 -0.53
N VAL A 79 6.23 -8.87 -0.54
CA VAL A 79 7.27 -9.26 0.42
C VAL A 79 7.90 -8.01 1.02
N GLY A 80 8.34 -8.11 2.27
CA GLY A 80 8.91 -6.99 3.00
C GLY A 80 8.63 -7.09 4.48
N LYS A 81 8.84 -5.99 5.19
CA LYS A 81 8.49 -5.88 6.60
C LYS A 81 6.97 -6.04 6.75
N ASP A 82 6.55 -6.77 7.79
CA ASP A 82 5.13 -7.01 8.13
C ASP A 82 4.30 -7.68 7.00
N CYS A 83 4.98 -8.30 6.03
CA CYS A 83 4.36 -9.12 5.00
C CYS A 83 4.37 -10.61 5.40
N ARG A 84 3.27 -11.30 5.15
CA ARG A 84 3.13 -12.75 5.31
C ARG A 84 2.20 -13.29 4.22
N ASP A 85 2.44 -14.52 3.77
CA ASP A 85 1.58 -15.21 2.79
C ASP A 85 1.22 -14.35 1.56
N GLY A 86 2.18 -13.55 1.08
CA GLY A 86 2.03 -12.69 -0.11
C GLY A 86 1.26 -11.39 0.09
N TYR A 87 0.91 -11.01 1.33
CA TYR A 87 0.23 -9.74 1.63
C TYR A 87 0.84 -8.99 2.83
N TYR A 88 0.65 -7.68 2.87
CA TYR A 88 1.03 -6.82 4.00
C TYR A 88 -0.15 -6.64 4.95
N GLU A 89 0.09 -6.63 6.25
CA GLU A 89 -0.93 -6.34 7.25
C GLU A 89 -0.35 -5.65 8.48
N ALA A 90 -0.92 -4.51 8.87
CA ALA A 90 -0.47 -3.76 10.05
C ALA A 90 -1.61 -3.01 10.74
N GLU A 91 -1.38 -2.68 12.01
CA GLU A 91 -2.25 -1.84 12.82
C GLU A 91 -1.68 -0.43 12.96
N PHE A 92 -2.53 0.57 12.84
CA PHE A 92 -2.17 1.97 12.96
C PHE A 92 -3.00 2.66 14.04
N GLY A 93 -2.35 3.50 14.83
CA GLY A 93 -2.99 4.34 15.84
C GLY A 93 -3.69 5.56 15.23
N PRO A 94 -4.55 6.25 16.02
CA PRO A 94 -5.37 7.37 15.54
C PRO A 94 -4.56 8.62 15.15
N GLU A 95 -3.31 8.72 15.60
CA GLU A 95 -2.44 9.88 15.38
C GLU A 95 -2.01 10.05 13.91
N ARG A 96 -2.07 8.97 13.11
CA ARG A 96 -1.57 8.97 11.73
C ARG A 96 -2.72 9.14 10.74
N ARG A 97 -2.78 10.31 10.11
CA ARG A 97 -3.76 10.59 9.04
C ARG A 97 -3.37 9.96 7.70
N VAL A 98 -2.09 10.08 7.33
CA VAL A 98 -1.54 9.49 6.10
C VAL A 98 -0.66 8.29 6.47
N LEU A 99 -0.88 7.17 5.80
CA LEU A 99 -0.26 5.88 6.06
C LEU A 99 0.58 5.48 4.84
N SER A 100 1.90 5.59 5.00
CA SER A 100 2.94 5.25 4.01
C SER A 100 3.71 4.00 4.40
#